data_AF-S6A2J5-F1
#
_entry.id   AF-S6A2J5-F1
#
_cell.length_a   1.000
_cell.length_b   1.000
_cell.length_c   1.000
_cell.angle_alpha   90.00
_cell.angle_beta   90.00
_cell.angle_gamma   90.00
#
_symmetry.space_group_name_H-M   'P 1'
#
loop_
_entity.id
_entity.type
_entity.pdbx_description
1 polymer ?
#
loop_
_entity_poly.entity_id
_entity_poly.type
_entity_poly.pdbx_seq_one_letter_code
_entity_poly.pdbx_strand_id
1 'polypeptide(L)'
;MKKILFMACLTAMVFVGASCTGKEGASSAKPLPADCFSYTLTDDGKGIKIYDFSDKAYEEDSKGYLRCRFSVLNIPSEIEGLPVKCIFTYSRLSSKFDSVIIPDGVTVLSEPGRDDMPTISTKKLILGKNVQFPDSYRFEHLEEFFVPESVTELGWYYEGTFTTAVIPEHIKEIPKNRGFSYCDNLKEITFPDGIKIDKGADFSIGTLSVKTQQRLRELRNK
;
A
#
# COMPACT_ATOMS: atom_id res chain seq x y z
N MET A 1 -22.22 -5.82 12.11
CA MET A 1 -21.98 -6.21 10.70
C MET A 1 -21.32 -5.03 9.99
N LYS A 2 -19.98 -4.93 10.02
CA LYS A 2 -19.26 -3.93 9.23
C LYS A 2 -19.29 -4.39 7.78
N LYS A 3 -19.89 -3.59 6.90
CA LYS A 3 -19.94 -3.84 5.46
C LYS A 3 -18.51 -3.86 4.94
N ILE A 4 -18.02 -5.03 4.53
CA ILE A 4 -16.78 -5.17 3.77
C ILE A 4 -17.11 -4.58 2.39
N LEU A 5 -16.79 -3.30 2.22
CA LEU A 5 -16.92 -2.62 0.94
C LEU A 5 -15.71 -3.07 0.11
N PHE A 6 -15.87 -4.18 -0.61
CA PHE A 6 -14.95 -4.55 -1.68
C PHE A 6 -14.94 -3.40 -2.69
N MET A 7 -13.93 -2.54 -2.61
CA MET A 7 -13.69 -1.51 -3.59
C MET A 7 -13.17 -2.22 -4.85
N ALA A 8 -14.11 -2.69 -5.66
CA ALA A 8 -13.85 -2.90 -7.08
C ALA A 8 -13.19 -1.61 -7.59
N CYS A 9 -12.07 -1.75 -8.28
CA CYS A 9 -11.39 -0.68 -9.02
C CYS A 9 -12.42 0.28 -9.63
N LEU A 10 -12.68 1.42 -8.97
CA LEU A 10 -13.55 2.48 -9.48
C LEU A 10 -12.73 3.77 -9.55
N THR A 11 -12.12 3.93 -10.73
CA THR A 11 -11.84 5.19 -11.41
C THR A 11 -11.24 6.33 -10.59
N ALA A 12 -9.93 6.54 -10.78
CA ALA A 12 -9.38 7.88 -10.88
C ALA A 12 -10.15 8.65 -11.98
N MET A 13 -10.72 9.80 -11.61
CA MET A 13 -11.03 11.01 -12.41
C MET A 13 -12.35 11.63 -11.94
N VAL A 14 -12.27 12.73 -11.20
CA VAL A 14 -13.10 13.92 -11.45
C VAL A 14 -12.25 15.15 -11.16
N PHE A 15 -11.77 15.81 -12.22
CA PHE A 15 -11.52 17.25 -12.19
C PHE A 15 -12.88 17.94 -12.42
N VAL A 16 -13.36 18.72 -11.47
CA VAL A 16 -14.16 19.92 -11.75
C VAL A 16 -13.79 20.96 -10.69
N GLY A 17 -13.43 22.16 -11.15
CA GLY A 17 -13.01 23.27 -10.31
C GLY A 17 -14.15 23.84 -9.47
N ALA A 18 -13.78 24.36 -8.30
CA ALA A 18 -14.41 25.52 -7.70
C ALA A 18 -13.40 26.12 -6.70
N SER A 19 -13.10 27.41 -6.90
CA SER A 19 -12.49 28.26 -5.88
C SER A 19 -13.42 28.33 -4.67
N CYS A 20 -12.87 28.23 -3.46
CA CYS A 20 -13.26 29.06 -2.32
C CYS A 20 -12.29 28.83 -1.16
N THR A 21 -11.86 29.95 -0.58
CA THR A 21 -10.98 30.07 0.57
C THR A 21 -11.63 29.57 1.85
N GLY A 22 -10.98 28.66 2.57
CA GLY A 22 -11.37 28.24 3.91
C GLY A 22 -10.34 27.28 4.51
N LYS A 23 -9.95 27.51 5.76
CA LYS A 23 -9.09 26.60 6.54
C LYS A 23 -9.82 25.27 6.69
N GLU A 24 -9.38 24.24 5.98
CA GLU A 24 -9.81 22.86 6.14
C GLU A 24 -8.60 22.01 6.52
N GLY A 25 -8.77 21.16 7.54
CA GLY A 25 -7.86 20.03 7.77
C GLY A 25 -7.86 19.19 6.51
N ALA A 26 -6.79 19.30 5.73
CA ALA A 26 -6.74 18.83 4.36
C ALA A 26 -6.73 17.29 4.32
N SER A 27 -7.92 16.71 4.18
CA SER A 27 -8.14 15.47 3.44
C SER A 27 -7.81 15.74 1.97
N SER A 28 -6.52 15.94 1.64
CA SER A 28 -6.15 16.27 0.26
C SER A 28 -6.02 14.99 -0.55
N ALA A 29 -7.06 14.69 -1.33
CA ALA A 29 -7.00 13.75 -2.45
C ALA A 29 -6.00 14.16 -3.56
N LYS A 30 -5.36 15.33 -3.42
CA LYS A 30 -4.32 15.81 -4.34
C LYS A 30 -2.96 15.18 -4.01
N PRO A 31 -2.16 14.82 -5.01
CA PRO A 31 -0.80 14.38 -4.77
C PRO A 31 0.04 15.44 -4.06
N LEU A 32 1.01 14.98 -3.27
CA LEU A 32 1.97 15.85 -2.62
C LEU A 32 2.85 16.57 -3.66
N PRO A 33 3.24 17.83 -3.39
CA PRO A 33 4.18 18.55 -4.24
C PRO A 33 5.50 17.80 -4.43
N ALA A 34 6.10 17.93 -5.62
CA ALA A 34 7.39 17.32 -5.93
C ALA A 34 8.50 17.71 -4.94
N ASP A 35 8.44 18.95 -4.42
CA ASP A 35 9.45 19.46 -3.51
C ASP A 35 9.40 18.84 -2.11
N CYS A 36 8.37 18.04 -1.77
CA CYS A 36 8.36 17.19 -0.59
C CYS A 36 9.25 15.95 -0.73
N PHE A 37 9.72 15.63 -1.93
CA PHE A 37 10.46 14.40 -2.21
C PHE A 37 11.91 14.68 -2.60
N SER A 38 12.76 13.75 -2.23
CA SER A 38 14.10 13.58 -2.77
C SER A 38 14.03 12.50 -3.86
N TYR A 39 14.38 12.86 -5.09
CA TYR A 39 14.19 11.99 -6.25
C TYR A 39 15.30 12.18 -7.29
N THR A 40 15.46 11.18 -8.16
CA THR A 40 16.40 11.19 -9.29
C THR A 40 15.76 10.59 -10.53
N LEU A 41 16.43 10.69 -11.68
CA LEU A 41 16.00 10.06 -12.91
C LEU A 41 16.25 8.55 -12.87
N THR A 42 15.39 7.79 -13.54
CA THR A 42 15.69 6.41 -13.94
C THR A 42 16.93 6.37 -14.83
N ASP A 43 17.57 5.21 -14.93
CA ASP A 43 18.85 5.08 -15.64
C ASP A 43 18.72 5.36 -17.15
N ASP A 44 17.52 5.19 -17.70
CA ASP A 44 17.17 5.54 -19.09
C ASP A 44 16.70 7.00 -19.27
N GLY A 45 16.60 7.77 -18.18
CA GLY A 45 16.15 9.16 -18.17
C GLY A 45 14.65 9.37 -18.43
N LYS A 46 13.83 8.31 -18.47
CA LYS A 46 12.41 8.38 -18.88
C LYS A 46 11.43 8.37 -17.72
N GLY A 47 11.90 8.46 -16.48
CA GLY A 47 11.06 8.43 -15.31
C GLY A 47 11.78 8.89 -14.05
N ILE A 48 11.02 8.92 -12.96
CA ILE A 48 11.47 9.41 -11.66
C ILE A 48 11.54 8.25 -10.66
N LYS A 49 12.65 8.19 -9.92
CA LYS A 49 12.86 7.32 -8.76
C LYS A 49 12.82 8.19 -7.50
N ILE A 50 11.81 8.03 -6.65
CA ILE A 50 11.73 8.73 -5.36
C ILE A 50 12.45 7.88 -4.31
N TYR A 51 13.46 8.43 -3.65
CA TYR A 51 14.28 7.69 -2.69
C TYR A 51 14.11 8.14 -1.24
N ASP A 52 13.66 9.37 -0.98
CA ASP A 52 13.36 9.84 0.38
C ASP A 52 12.40 11.05 0.34
N PHE A 53 12.01 11.56 1.50
CA PHE A 53 11.45 12.90 1.63
C PHE A 53 12.55 13.96 1.61
N SER A 54 12.17 15.19 1.28
CA SER A 54 13.00 16.38 1.50
C SER A 54 12.65 17.02 2.85
N ASP A 55 13.45 17.99 3.29
CA ASP A 55 13.15 18.79 4.50
C ASP A 55 11.78 19.50 4.44
N LYS A 56 11.25 19.76 3.23
CA LYS A 56 9.95 20.41 3.05
C LYS A 56 8.76 19.51 3.40
N ALA A 57 8.98 18.22 3.57
CA ALA A 57 7.97 17.30 4.07
C ALA A 57 7.73 17.45 5.59
N TYR A 58 8.63 18.14 6.29
CA TYR A 58 8.61 18.21 7.74
C TYR A 58 8.26 19.62 8.25
N GLU A 59 7.69 19.64 9.44
CA GLU A 59 7.50 20.84 10.26
C GLU A 59 7.93 20.55 11.71
N GLU A 60 8.32 21.60 12.42
CA GLU A 60 8.71 21.51 13.82
C GLU A 60 7.48 21.60 14.74
N ASP A 61 7.30 20.62 15.63
CA ASP A 61 6.24 20.67 16.63
C ASP A 61 6.58 21.66 17.77
N SER A 62 5.62 21.89 18.67
CA SER A 62 5.80 22.83 19.79
C SER A 62 6.92 22.45 20.78
N LYS A 63 7.51 21.26 20.66
CA LYS A 63 8.60 20.75 21.48
C LYS A 63 9.93 20.68 20.72
N GLY A 64 9.96 21.15 19.48
CA GLY A 64 11.17 21.14 18.65
C GLY A 64 11.41 19.86 17.85
N TYR A 65 10.45 18.94 17.81
CA TYR A 65 10.61 17.70 17.02
C TYR A 65 10.08 17.87 15.61
N LEU A 66 10.89 17.46 14.62
CA LEU A 66 10.43 17.36 13.24
C LEU A 66 9.37 16.28 13.09
N ARG A 67 8.26 16.62 12.45
CA ARG A 67 7.17 15.69 12.09
C ARG A 67 6.76 15.89 10.65
N CYS A 68 6.29 14.84 10.00
CA CYS A 68 5.65 14.99 8.70
C CYS A 68 4.47 15.96 8.85
N ARG A 69 4.43 17.00 8.02
CA ARG A 69 3.37 18.01 8.05
C ARG A 69 2.05 17.56 7.41
N PHE A 70 1.97 16.30 6.98
CA PHE A 70 0.81 15.69 6.35
C PHE A 70 0.55 14.31 6.95
N SER A 71 -0.74 13.96 7.11
CA SER A 71 -1.16 12.62 7.54
C SER A 71 -1.54 11.71 6.38
N VAL A 72 -1.71 12.25 5.17
CA VAL A 72 -1.98 11.49 3.94
C VAL A 72 -0.77 11.61 3.01
N LEU A 73 -0.12 10.48 2.75
CA LEU A 73 0.96 10.36 1.77
C LEU A 73 0.38 10.00 0.41
N ASN A 74 0.07 11.01 -0.40
CA ASN A 74 -0.41 10.82 -1.76
C ASN A 74 0.73 11.02 -2.76
N ILE A 75 1.29 9.94 -3.27
CA ILE A 75 2.45 9.98 -4.17
C ILE A 75 2.02 10.53 -5.54
N PRO A 76 2.72 11.54 -6.09
CA PRO A 76 2.44 12.03 -7.43
C PRO A 76 2.73 10.96 -8.48
N SER A 77 1.88 10.86 -9.50
CA SER A 77 2.12 9.99 -10.66
C SER A 77 3.19 10.55 -11.60
N GLU A 78 3.49 11.84 -11.47
CA GLU A 78 4.40 12.57 -12.33
C GLU A 78 5.11 13.67 -11.53
N ILE A 79 6.41 13.85 -11.78
CA ILE A 79 7.22 14.95 -11.27
C ILE A 79 7.92 15.59 -12.47
N GLU A 80 7.75 16.90 -12.64
CA GLU A 80 8.40 17.68 -13.71
C GLU A 80 8.18 17.14 -15.14
N GLY A 81 6.98 16.65 -15.47
CA GLY A 81 6.71 16.10 -16.81
C GLY A 81 7.04 14.62 -16.96
N LEU A 82 7.69 14.00 -15.96
CA LEU A 82 8.16 12.62 -16.03
C LEU A 82 7.41 11.69 -15.07
N PRO A 83 7.03 10.48 -15.51
CA PRO A 83 6.27 9.54 -14.69
C PRO A 83 7.12 9.06 -13.50
N VAL A 84 6.50 8.99 -12.32
CA VAL A 84 7.10 8.29 -11.17
C VAL A 84 7.06 6.79 -11.46
N LYS A 85 8.23 6.17 -11.55
CA LYS A 85 8.40 4.76 -11.90
C LYS A 85 8.62 3.89 -10.69
N CYS A 86 9.37 4.38 -9.70
CA CYS A 86 9.56 3.64 -8.46
C CYS A 86 9.71 4.55 -7.25
N ILE A 87 9.36 3.97 -6.11
CA ILE A 87 9.56 4.54 -4.79
C ILE A 87 10.34 3.54 -3.93
N PHE A 88 11.28 4.04 -3.13
CA PHE A 88 11.96 3.23 -2.13
C PHE A 88 11.27 3.39 -0.78
N THR A 89 10.99 2.27 -0.09
CA THR A 89 10.37 2.32 1.24
C THR A 89 11.45 2.54 2.29
N TYR A 90 11.39 3.69 2.98
CA TYR A 90 12.33 4.05 4.03
C TYR A 90 11.90 3.56 5.41
N SER A 91 12.85 3.38 6.32
CA SER A 91 12.61 3.26 7.78
C SER A 91 12.14 4.58 8.44
N ARG A 92 12.08 5.68 7.67
CA ARG A 92 11.57 7.00 8.09
C ARG A 92 10.10 7.26 7.71
N LEU A 93 9.45 6.27 7.09
CA LEU A 93 7.99 6.13 7.06
C LEU A 93 7.43 5.58 8.39
N SER A 94 8.21 5.63 9.48
CA SER A 94 7.72 5.43 10.85
C SER A 94 6.73 6.53 11.31
N SER A 95 6.57 7.59 10.52
CA SER A 95 5.42 8.48 10.64
C SER A 95 4.14 7.71 10.32
N LYS A 96 3.30 7.53 11.32
CA LYS A 96 2.00 6.87 11.17
C LYS A 96 1.09 7.70 10.26
N PHE A 97 0.99 7.33 8.98
CA PHE A 97 0.06 7.95 8.05
C PHE A 97 -1.37 7.44 8.28
N ASP A 98 -2.35 8.32 8.15
CA ASP A 98 -3.76 7.92 8.07
C ASP A 98 -4.04 7.20 6.76
N SER A 99 -3.38 7.60 5.67
CA SER A 99 -3.49 6.92 4.38
C SER A 99 -2.24 7.07 3.53
N VAL A 100 -1.89 6.02 2.79
CA VAL A 100 -0.86 6.03 1.74
C VAL A 100 -1.54 5.71 0.42
N ILE A 101 -1.32 6.56 -0.59
CA ILE A 101 -1.87 6.42 -1.95
C ILE A 101 -0.70 6.31 -2.91
N ILE A 102 -0.58 5.15 -3.56
CA ILE A 102 0.46 4.87 -4.55
C ILE A 102 -0.20 4.85 -5.94
N PRO A 103 0.20 5.72 -6.88
CA PRO A 103 -0.44 5.84 -8.18
C PRO A 103 -0.10 4.65 -9.08
N ASP A 104 -0.84 4.55 -10.18
CA ASP A 104 -0.68 3.47 -11.15
C ASP A 104 0.74 3.41 -11.75
N GLY A 105 1.23 2.20 -12.01
CA GLY A 105 2.51 1.97 -12.67
C GLY A 105 3.76 2.21 -11.83
N VAL A 106 3.62 2.46 -10.52
CA VAL A 106 4.73 2.59 -9.58
C VAL A 106 5.20 1.22 -9.08
N THR A 107 6.51 1.00 -9.08
CA THR A 107 7.14 -0.13 -8.40
C THR A 107 7.62 0.29 -7.00
N VAL A 108 7.24 -0.47 -5.98
CA VAL A 108 7.70 -0.24 -4.59
C VAL A 108 8.93 -1.10 -4.34
N LEU A 109 10.06 -0.51 -3.97
CA LEU A 109 11.34 -1.21 -3.88
C LEU A 109 11.95 -1.14 -2.48
N SER A 110 12.74 -2.17 -2.15
CA SER A 110 13.75 -2.11 -1.09
C SER A 110 14.92 -1.18 -1.49
N GLU A 111 15.49 -0.48 -0.51
CA GLU A 111 16.62 0.42 -0.75
C GLU A 111 17.91 -0.38 -1.00
N PRO A 112 18.67 -0.08 -2.09
CA PRO A 112 19.92 -0.78 -2.37
C PRO A 112 20.92 -0.62 -1.22
N GLY A 113 21.43 -1.75 -0.72
CA GLY A 113 22.43 -1.76 0.35
C GLY A 113 21.86 -1.62 1.77
N ARG A 114 20.53 -1.66 1.94
CA ARG A 114 19.88 -1.89 3.23
C ARG A 114 19.31 -3.29 3.29
N ASP A 115 19.65 -4.03 4.35
CA ASP A 115 19.09 -5.35 4.63
C ASP A 115 17.76 -5.28 5.41
N ASP A 116 17.14 -4.09 5.46
CA ASP A 116 15.86 -3.88 6.13
C ASP A 116 14.70 -4.30 5.22
N MET A 117 13.71 -4.97 5.80
CA MET A 117 12.47 -5.32 5.09
C MET A 117 11.73 -4.03 4.68
N PRO A 118 11.32 -3.87 3.41
CA PRO A 118 10.57 -2.71 2.98
C PRO A 118 9.25 -2.60 3.74
N THR A 119 9.05 -1.47 4.43
CA THR A 119 7.97 -1.27 5.40
C THR A 119 7.06 -0.12 4.99
N ILE A 120 5.74 -0.34 5.05
CA ILE A 120 4.72 0.69 4.83
C ILE A 120 3.89 0.84 6.12
N SER A 121 3.97 2.01 6.77
CA SER A 121 3.21 2.31 8.00
C SER A 121 2.01 3.21 7.68
N THR A 122 0.80 2.65 7.68
CA THR A 122 -0.43 3.41 7.40
C THR A 122 -1.67 2.71 7.88
N LYS A 123 -2.74 3.43 8.23
CA LYS A 123 -4.05 2.80 8.49
C LYS A 123 -4.72 2.27 7.23
N LYS A 124 -4.56 2.99 6.11
CA LYS A 124 -5.23 2.69 4.84
C LYS A 124 -4.26 2.80 3.67
N LEU A 125 -4.12 1.71 2.92
CA LEU A 125 -3.31 1.66 1.71
C LEU A 125 -4.22 1.66 0.47
N ILE A 126 -3.99 2.59 -0.46
CA ILE A 126 -4.69 2.69 -1.74
C ILE A 126 -3.67 2.53 -2.85
N LEU A 127 -3.87 1.51 -3.69
CA LEU A 127 -2.93 1.14 -4.75
C LEU A 127 -3.54 1.36 -6.13
N GLY A 128 -2.74 1.92 -7.04
CA GLY A 128 -3.02 1.90 -8.46
C GLY A 128 -3.03 0.46 -9.01
N LYS A 129 -3.71 0.28 -10.14
CA LYS A 129 -4.01 -1.03 -10.71
C LYS A 129 -2.75 -1.88 -11.00
N ASN A 130 -1.70 -1.24 -11.47
CA ASN A 130 -0.46 -1.85 -11.96
C ASN A 130 0.71 -1.61 -10.99
N VAL A 131 0.44 -1.31 -9.71
CA VAL A 131 1.47 -1.10 -8.69
C VAL A 131 2.18 -2.41 -8.40
N GLN A 132 3.51 -2.42 -8.58
CA GLN A 132 4.33 -3.62 -8.46
C GLN A 132 4.97 -3.75 -7.08
N PHE A 133 4.86 -4.95 -6.50
CA PHE A 133 5.44 -5.35 -5.22
C PHE A 133 6.42 -6.51 -5.47
N PRO A 134 7.63 -6.25 -6.02
CA PRO A 134 8.59 -7.30 -6.39
C PRO A 134 9.22 -8.03 -5.18
N ASP A 135 9.23 -7.39 -4.00
CA ASP A 135 9.89 -7.92 -2.81
C ASP A 135 8.90 -8.51 -1.79
N SER A 136 9.41 -8.85 -0.60
CA SER A 136 8.61 -9.14 0.59
C SER A 136 8.38 -7.84 1.37
N TYR A 137 7.23 -7.65 2.01
CA TYR A 137 6.89 -6.36 2.66
C TYR A 137 6.37 -6.54 4.08
N ARG A 138 6.63 -5.52 4.90
CA ARG A 138 6.00 -5.33 6.22
C ARG A 138 4.95 -4.23 6.14
N PHE A 139 3.82 -4.44 6.81
CA PHE A 139 2.76 -3.45 6.92
C PHE A 139 2.46 -3.14 8.39
N GLU A 140 2.74 -1.90 8.78
CA GLU A 140 2.47 -1.42 10.13
C GLU A 140 1.23 -0.53 10.16
N HIS A 141 0.45 -0.62 11.24
CA HIS A 141 -0.80 0.10 11.46
C HIS A 141 -1.92 -0.13 10.42
N LEU A 142 -1.70 -0.96 9.41
CA LEU A 142 -2.67 -1.26 8.35
C LEU A 142 -3.86 -2.01 8.93
N GLU A 143 -5.07 -1.60 8.54
CA GLU A 143 -6.31 -2.23 9.03
C GLU A 143 -6.72 -3.43 8.16
N GLU A 144 -6.60 -3.28 6.84
CA GLU A 144 -6.99 -4.24 5.82
C GLU A 144 -5.96 -4.23 4.68
N PHE A 145 -5.58 -5.42 4.22
CA PHE A 145 -4.63 -5.57 3.14
C PHE A 145 -5.26 -6.20 1.90
N PHE A 146 -5.21 -5.47 0.79
CA PHE A 146 -5.53 -5.99 -0.53
C PHE A 146 -4.22 -6.23 -1.26
N VAL A 147 -3.92 -7.50 -1.56
CA VAL A 147 -2.73 -7.83 -2.36
C VAL A 147 -2.90 -7.18 -3.75
N PRO A 148 -1.88 -6.44 -4.26
CA PRO A 148 -2.01 -5.73 -5.53
C PRO A 148 -2.37 -6.67 -6.69
N GLU A 149 -3.22 -6.19 -7.60
CA GLU A 149 -3.68 -6.97 -8.77
C GLU A 149 -2.54 -7.36 -9.72
N SER A 150 -1.40 -6.67 -9.67
CA SER A 150 -0.25 -7.00 -10.53
C SER A 150 0.65 -8.08 -9.95
N VAL A 151 0.47 -8.49 -8.69
CA VAL A 151 1.25 -9.56 -8.06
C VAL A 151 0.96 -10.86 -8.79
N THR A 152 1.97 -11.51 -9.35
CA THR A 152 1.83 -12.78 -10.08
C THR A 152 1.90 -14.00 -9.17
N GLU A 153 2.71 -13.91 -8.11
CA GLU A 153 2.87 -14.92 -7.07
C GLU A 153 2.83 -14.23 -5.71
N LEU A 154 2.16 -14.85 -4.75
CA LEU A 154 2.08 -14.27 -3.41
C LEU A 154 3.47 -14.18 -2.78
N GLY A 155 3.90 -12.97 -2.43
CA GLY A 155 5.14 -12.72 -1.71
C GLY A 155 5.09 -13.19 -0.25
N TRP A 156 6.15 -12.87 0.49
CA TRP A 156 6.18 -13.04 1.94
C TRP A 156 5.80 -11.70 2.59
N TYR A 157 4.66 -11.68 3.27
CA TYR A 157 4.20 -10.51 4.03
C TYR A 157 4.44 -10.77 5.51
N TYR A 158 5.31 -9.97 6.12
CA TYR A 158 5.88 -10.24 7.44
C TYR A 158 5.44 -9.19 8.46
N GLU A 159 5.06 -9.62 9.67
CA GLU A 159 4.67 -8.73 10.79
C GLU A 159 3.57 -7.71 10.43
N GLY A 160 2.63 -8.12 9.58
CA GLY A 160 1.48 -7.30 9.19
C GLY A 160 0.51 -7.06 10.35
N THR A 161 0.12 -5.81 10.58
CA THR A 161 -0.86 -5.47 11.64
C THR A 161 -2.33 -5.60 11.21
N PHE A 162 -2.58 -5.84 9.91
CA PHE A 162 -3.92 -5.90 9.34
C PHE A 162 -4.73 -7.07 9.89
N THR A 163 -6.04 -6.88 9.93
CA THR A 163 -6.99 -7.84 10.48
C THR A 163 -7.67 -8.68 9.40
N THR A 164 -7.70 -8.16 8.17
CA THR A 164 -8.24 -8.84 7.00
C THR A 164 -7.25 -8.78 5.85
N ALA A 165 -7.21 -9.85 5.05
CA ALA A 165 -6.44 -9.89 3.81
C ALA A 165 -7.29 -10.43 2.66
N VAL A 166 -7.11 -9.87 1.47
CA VAL A 166 -7.76 -10.33 0.23
C VAL A 166 -6.70 -10.69 -0.80
N ILE A 167 -6.77 -11.92 -1.31
CA ILE A 167 -5.89 -12.42 -2.37
C ILE A 167 -6.63 -12.34 -3.72
N PRO A 168 -6.03 -11.72 -4.76
CA PRO A 168 -6.61 -11.58 -6.09
C PRO A 168 -6.96 -12.90 -6.78
N GLU A 169 -8.02 -12.88 -7.58
CA GLU A 169 -8.60 -14.06 -8.25
C GLU A 169 -7.63 -14.79 -9.19
N HIS A 170 -6.64 -14.10 -9.75
CA HIS A 170 -5.65 -14.71 -10.64
C HIS A 170 -4.57 -15.50 -9.90
N ILE A 171 -4.40 -15.30 -8.59
CA ILE A 171 -3.47 -16.12 -7.79
C ILE A 171 -4.08 -17.51 -7.61
N LYS A 172 -3.45 -18.52 -8.23
CA LYS A 172 -3.95 -19.91 -8.21
C LYS A 172 -3.28 -20.79 -7.18
N GLU A 173 -2.11 -20.39 -6.70
CA GLU A 173 -1.30 -21.18 -5.79
C GLU A 173 -0.58 -20.29 -4.78
N ILE A 174 -0.45 -20.80 -3.55
CA ILE A 174 0.40 -20.21 -2.51
C ILE A 174 1.45 -21.26 -2.15
N PRO A 175 2.70 -21.07 -2.59
CA PRO A 175 3.75 -22.06 -2.38
C PRO A 175 4.24 -22.03 -0.93
N LYS A 176 5.06 -23.02 -0.59
CA LYS A 176 5.75 -23.09 0.70
C LYS A 176 6.58 -21.82 0.98
N ASN A 177 6.60 -21.39 2.25
CA ASN A 177 7.32 -20.19 2.72
C ASN A 177 6.86 -18.88 2.05
N ARG A 178 5.59 -18.79 1.67
CA ARG A 178 4.90 -17.57 1.22
C ARG A 178 3.60 -17.39 1.99
N GLY A 179 3.07 -16.18 2.01
CA GLY A 179 1.84 -15.84 2.74
C GLY A 179 2.02 -14.71 3.75
N PHE A 180 1.30 -14.80 4.86
CA PHE A 180 1.18 -13.81 5.93
C PHE A 180 1.82 -14.34 7.23
N SER A 181 3.12 -14.12 7.37
CA SER A 181 3.93 -14.61 8.48
C SER A 181 3.97 -13.61 9.63
N TYR A 182 3.88 -14.09 10.86
CA TYR A 182 3.82 -13.25 12.08
C TYR A 182 2.78 -12.11 12.00
N CYS A 183 1.73 -12.29 11.18
CA CYS A 183 0.62 -11.36 11.08
C CYS A 183 -0.39 -11.68 12.18
N ASP A 184 -0.02 -11.49 13.45
CA ASP A 184 -0.74 -12.02 14.62
C ASP A 184 -2.16 -11.44 14.80
N ASN A 185 -2.45 -10.31 14.16
CA ASN A 185 -3.76 -9.66 14.19
C ASN A 185 -4.69 -10.14 13.06
N LEU A 186 -4.19 -10.93 12.10
CA LEU A 186 -4.95 -11.42 10.97
C LEU A 186 -6.04 -12.38 11.46
N LYS A 187 -7.30 -12.04 11.18
CA LYS A 187 -8.49 -12.80 11.60
C LYS A 187 -9.23 -13.40 10.44
N GLU A 188 -9.11 -12.82 9.25
CA GLU A 188 -9.85 -13.26 8.08
C GLU A 188 -9.01 -13.14 6.82
N ILE A 189 -9.00 -14.20 6.01
CA ILE A 189 -8.43 -14.18 4.67
C ILE A 189 -9.52 -14.56 3.68
N THR A 190 -9.67 -13.74 2.64
CA THR A 190 -10.50 -14.05 1.49
C THR A 190 -9.61 -14.59 0.38
N PHE A 191 -9.78 -15.87 0.10
CA PHE A 191 -9.07 -16.57 -0.96
C PHE A 191 -9.89 -16.62 -2.26
N PRO A 192 -9.22 -16.63 -3.43
CA PRO A 192 -9.81 -17.07 -4.69
C PRO A 192 -10.43 -18.46 -4.58
N ASP A 193 -11.44 -18.70 -5.40
CA ASP A 193 -12.06 -20.03 -5.46
C ASP A 193 -11.10 -21.06 -6.05
N GLY A 194 -10.97 -22.20 -5.40
CA GLY A 194 -10.12 -23.29 -5.84
C GLY A 194 -8.61 -23.05 -5.69
N ILE A 195 -8.20 -22.07 -4.87
CA ILE A 195 -6.78 -21.82 -4.61
C ILE A 195 -6.09 -23.08 -4.05
N LYS A 196 -4.89 -23.39 -4.56
CA LYS A 196 -4.02 -24.43 -4.02
C LYS A 196 -3.11 -23.82 -2.95
N ILE A 197 -3.09 -24.39 -1.75
CA ILE A 197 -2.21 -23.95 -0.67
C ILE A 197 -1.24 -25.09 -0.33
N ASP A 198 0.05 -24.85 -0.53
CA ASP A 198 1.07 -25.85 -0.27
C ASP A 198 1.31 -26.08 1.22
N LYS A 199 1.74 -27.31 1.56
CA LYS A 199 2.12 -27.67 2.91
C LYS A 199 3.35 -26.85 3.33
N GLY A 200 3.13 -25.85 4.18
CA GLY A 200 4.15 -24.92 4.64
C GLY A 200 4.03 -23.52 4.04
N ALA A 201 2.92 -23.20 3.37
CA ALA A 201 2.49 -21.80 3.24
C ALA A 201 2.29 -21.21 4.65
N ASP A 202 2.72 -19.97 4.83
CA ASP A 202 2.80 -19.33 6.14
C ASP A 202 1.60 -18.41 6.31
N PHE A 203 0.65 -18.84 7.13
CA PHE A 203 -0.45 -18.02 7.60
C PHE A 203 -0.36 -18.10 9.11
N SER A 204 -0.09 -16.97 9.78
CA SER A 204 -0.10 -16.89 11.24
C SER A 204 -1.31 -17.63 11.79
N ILE A 205 -1.05 -18.80 12.38
CA ILE A 205 -2.04 -19.83 12.69
C ILE A 205 -2.78 -19.49 13.99
N GLY A 206 -3.48 -18.36 13.98
CA GLY A 206 -4.58 -18.08 14.90
C GLY A 206 -5.90 -18.66 14.40
N THR A 207 -7.00 -18.39 15.10
CA THR A 207 -8.37 -18.71 14.66
C THR A 207 -8.76 -17.89 13.42
N LEU A 208 -8.14 -18.21 12.29
CA LEU A 208 -8.39 -17.59 10.99
C LEU A 208 -9.74 -18.06 10.46
N SER A 209 -10.64 -17.10 10.26
CA SER A 209 -11.82 -17.33 9.45
C SER A 209 -11.40 -17.34 7.98
N VAL A 210 -11.61 -18.47 7.30
CA VAL A 210 -11.31 -18.61 5.88
C VAL A 210 -12.59 -18.38 5.08
N LYS A 211 -12.56 -17.39 4.19
CA LYS A 211 -13.62 -17.13 3.22
C LYS A 211 -13.13 -17.40 1.80
N THR A 212 -14.06 -17.77 0.94
CA THR A 212 -13.83 -17.86 -0.50
C THR A 212 -14.63 -16.79 -1.21
N GLN A 213 -14.12 -16.30 -2.35
CA GLN A 213 -14.78 -15.23 -3.10
C GLN A 213 -16.16 -15.66 -3.65
N GLN A 214 -16.40 -16.95 -3.95
CA GLN A 214 -17.72 -17.46 -4.33
C GLN A 214 -18.78 -17.20 -3.25
N ARG A 215 -18.48 -17.50 -1.98
CA ARG A 215 -19.43 -17.30 -0.87
C ARG A 215 -19.80 -15.82 -0.71
N LEU A 216 -18.86 -14.91 -0.99
CA LEU A 216 -19.13 -13.46 -0.96
C LEU A 216 -20.00 -13.00 -2.13
N ARG A 217 -19.82 -13.56 -3.34
CA ARG A 217 -20.67 -13.28 -4.51
C ARG A 217 -22.12 -13.71 -4.27
N GLU A 218 -22.34 -14.87 -3.65
CA GLU A 218 -23.68 -15.38 -3.33
C GLU A 218 -24.39 -14.55 -2.25
N LEU A 219 -23.65 -14.03 -1.26
CA LEU A 219 -24.19 -13.12 -0.24
C LEU A 219 -24.50 -11.72 -0.78
N ARG A 220 -23.80 -11.26 -1.83
CA ARG A 220 -24.05 -9.96 -2.47
C ARG A 220 -25.31 -9.96 -3.34
N ASN A 221 -25.71 -11.12 -3.86
CA ASN A 221 -26.81 -11.27 -4.81
C ASN A 221 -28.15 -11.65 -4.12
N LYS A 222 -28.21 -11.63 -2.78
CA LYS A 222 -29.43 -11.79 -1.96
C LYS A 222 -29.78 -10.47 -1.30
#